data_AF-A0ABD0JNB6-F1
#
_entry.id   AF-A0ABD0JNB6-F1
#
_cell.length_a   1.000
_cell.length_b   1.000
_cell.length_c   1.000
_cell.angle_alpha   90.00
_cell.angle_beta   90.00
_cell.angle_gamma   90.00
#
_symmetry.space_group_name_H-M   'P 1'
#
loop_
_entity.id
_entity.type
_entity.pdbx_description
1 polymer ?
#
loop_
_entity_poly.entity_id
_entity_poly.type
_entity_poly.pdbx_seq_one_letter_code
_entity_poly.pdbx_strand_id
1 'polypeptide(L)'
;MKEKSKNAARTRREKENAEFYELAKMLPLPSAITSQLDKASIIRLSTSYLKMRAVFPDGTCLDLNSVGDSDQKTMPFAVLTRCDSVHPVSDFCPSSD
;
A
#
# COMPACT_ATOMS: atom_id res chain seq x y z
N MET A 1 23.17 -30.00 -21.59
CA MET A 1 22.30 -30.11 -20.38
C MET A 1 22.05 -28.79 -19.63
N LYS A 2 22.92 -27.76 -19.72
CA LYS A 2 22.84 -26.51 -18.93
C LYS A 2 21.75 -25.50 -19.38
N GLU A 3 21.30 -25.59 -20.63
CA GLU A 3 20.26 -24.72 -21.23
C GLU A 3 18.85 -24.96 -20.65
N LYS A 4 18.46 -26.23 -20.45
CA LYS A 4 17.14 -26.60 -19.90
C LYS A 4 16.92 -26.10 -18.46
N SER A 5 17.98 -26.09 -17.64
CA SER A 5 17.95 -25.56 -16.27
C SER A 5 17.85 -24.03 -16.24
N LYS A 6 18.56 -23.32 -17.14
CA LYS A 6 18.42 -21.86 -17.27
C LYS A 6 17.00 -21.46 -17.67
N ASN A 7 16.39 -22.17 -18.61
CA ASN A 7 15.01 -21.89 -19.01
C ASN A 7 14.02 -22.19 -17.86
N ALA A 8 14.21 -23.29 -17.13
CA ALA A 8 13.37 -23.62 -15.98
C ALA A 8 13.43 -22.56 -14.86
N ALA A 9 14.62 -22.02 -14.56
CA ALA A 9 14.77 -20.95 -13.57
C ALA A 9 14.12 -19.64 -14.04
N ARG A 10 14.21 -19.33 -15.34
CA ARG A 10 13.56 -18.16 -15.95
C ARG A 10 12.04 -18.26 -15.88
N THR A 11 11.46 -19.38 -16.32
CA THR A 11 10.02 -19.62 -16.26
C THR A 11 9.48 -19.50 -14.82
N ARG A 12 10.24 -19.97 -13.82
CA ARG A 12 9.84 -19.79 -12.40
C ARG A 12 9.77 -18.32 -12.00
N ARG A 13 10.77 -17.51 -12.35
CA ARG A 13 10.78 -16.06 -12.07
C ARG A 13 9.67 -15.31 -12.80
N GLU A 14 9.41 -15.67 -14.06
CA GLU A 14 8.34 -15.06 -14.87
C GLU A 14 6.96 -15.39 -14.31
N LYS A 15 6.72 -16.65 -13.92
CA LYS A 15 5.47 -17.07 -13.28
C LYS A 15 5.25 -16.34 -11.95
N GLU A 16 6.28 -16.29 -11.10
CA GLU A 16 6.22 -15.57 -9.83
C GLU A 16 5.90 -14.08 -10.05
N ASN A 17 6.57 -13.42 -11.00
CA ASN A 17 6.28 -12.03 -11.34
C ASN A 17 4.81 -11.85 -11.77
N ALA A 18 4.29 -12.73 -12.62
CA ALA A 18 2.90 -12.67 -13.06
C ALA A 18 1.93 -12.78 -11.87
N GLU A 19 2.17 -13.72 -10.95
CA GLU A 19 1.36 -13.87 -9.74
C GLU A 19 1.38 -12.62 -8.86
N PHE A 20 2.55 -11.96 -8.71
CA PHE A 20 2.64 -10.68 -7.99
C PHE A 20 1.81 -9.57 -8.65
N TYR A 21 1.83 -9.46 -9.98
CA TYR A 21 1.04 -8.46 -10.68
C TYR A 21 -0.47 -8.74 -10.57
N GLU A 22 -0.88 -10.00 -10.64
CA GLU A 22 -2.29 -10.37 -10.42
C GLU A 22 -2.74 -10.06 -8.99
N LEU A 23 -1.88 -10.31 -8.00
CA LEU A 23 -2.14 -9.90 -6.61
C LEU A 23 -2.31 -8.38 -6.48
N ALA A 24 -1.46 -7.60 -7.14
CA ALA A 24 -1.55 -6.13 -7.12
C ALA A 24 -2.86 -5.62 -7.74
N LYS A 25 -3.37 -6.27 -8.80
CA LYS A 25 -4.66 -5.92 -9.44
C LYS A 25 -5.88 -6.18 -8.55
N MET A 26 -5.78 -7.12 -7.60
CA MET A 26 -6.86 -7.41 -6.65
C MET A 26 -6.93 -6.43 -5.48
N LEU A 27 -5.91 -5.59 -5.29
CA LEU A 27 -5.95 -4.53 -4.28
C LEU A 27 -6.94 -3.44 -4.69
N PRO A 28 -7.62 -2.78 -3.73
CA PRO A 28 -8.53 -1.67 -4.00
C PRO A 28 -7.76 -0.38 -4.32
N LEU A 29 -6.91 -0.43 -5.35
CA LEU A 29 -6.06 0.66 -5.81
C LEU A 29 -6.22 0.86 -7.33
N PRO A 30 -6.12 2.09 -7.84
CA PRO A 30 -6.12 2.34 -9.27
C PRO A 30 -5.01 1.58 -10.02
N SER A 31 -5.32 1.05 -11.21
CA SER A 31 -4.34 0.29 -12.02
C SER A 31 -3.07 1.08 -12.39
N ALA A 32 -3.17 2.41 -12.42
CA ALA A 32 -2.03 3.30 -12.66
C ALA A 32 -0.98 3.22 -11.54
N ILE A 33 -1.39 2.90 -10.31
CA ILE A 33 -0.51 2.78 -9.15
C ILE A 33 -0.01 1.34 -9.02
N THR A 34 -0.90 0.35 -9.16
CA THR A 34 -0.55 -1.07 -8.98
C THR A 34 0.48 -1.59 -9.98
N SER A 35 0.55 -0.99 -11.17
CA SER A 35 1.58 -1.29 -12.19
C SER A 35 2.98 -0.80 -11.82
N GLN A 36 3.10 0.20 -10.93
CA GLN A 36 4.36 0.79 -10.50
C GLN A 36 4.85 0.24 -9.15
N LEU A 37 4.05 -0.58 -8.46
CA LEU A 37 4.42 -1.14 -7.17
C LEU A 37 5.55 -2.17 -7.31
N ASP A 38 6.54 -2.04 -6.44
CA ASP A 38 7.55 -3.08 -6.25
C ASP A 38 6.95 -4.29 -5.49
N LYS A 39 7.59 -5.45 -5.61
CA LYS A 39 7.13 -6.70 -4.99
C LYS A 39 6.95 -6.61 -3.48
N ALA A 40 7.82 -5.89 -2.78
CA ALA A 40 7.74 -5.78 -1.32
C ALA A 40 6.55 -4.90 -0.93
N SER A 41 6.32 -3.80 -1.64
CA SER A 41 5.16 -2.95 -1.46
C SER A 41 3.85 -3.69 -1.73
N ILE A 42 3.77 -4.52 -2.78
CA ILE A 42 2.61 -5.40 -3.05
C ILE A 42 2.30 -6.27 -1.82
N ILE A 43 3.30 -6.98 -1.27
CA ILE A 43 3.11 -7.84 -0.09
C ILE A 43 2.68 -7.05 1.15
N ARG A 44 3.32 -5.90 1.41
CA ARG A 44 3.02 -5.05 2.56
C ARG A 44 1.58 -4.54 2.49
N LEU A 45 1.16 -4.03 1.34
CA LEU A 45 -0.20 -3.52 1.11
C LEU A 45 -1.25 -4.63 1.18
N SER A 46 -1.02 -5.79 0.54
CA SER A 46 -1.92 -6.94 0.63
C SER A 46 -2.09 -7.43 2.06
N THR A 47 -0.99 -7.54 2.81
CA THR A 47 -1.06 -7.97 4.22
C THR A 47 -1.83 -6.96 5.06
N SER A 48 -1.55 -5.67 4.90
CA SER A 48 -2.28 -4.61 5.60
C SER A 48 -3.77 -4.58 5.25
N TYR A 49 -4.13 -4.79 3.98
CA TYR A 49 -5.51 -4.85 3.52
C TYR A 49 -6.29 -6.00 4.16
N LEU A 50 -5.70 -7.20 4.22
CA LEU A 50 -6.34 -8.35 4.87
C LEU A 50 -6.51 -8.14 6.38
N LYS A 51 -5.50 -7.59 7.06
CA LYS A 51 -5.61 -7.24 8.49
C LYS A 51 -6.71 -6.22 8.76
N MET A 52 -6.82 -5.20 7.92
CA MET A 52 -7.86 -4.18 8.03
C MET A 52 -9.26 -4.80 7.85
N ARG A 53 -9.44 -5.69 6.88
CA ARG A 53 -10.72 -6.39 6.67
C ARG A 53 -11.11 -7.32 7.82
N ALA A 54 -10.14 -7.89 8.54
CA ALA A 54 -10.42 -8.72 9.72
C ALA A 54 -10.93 -7.90 10.90
N VAL A 55 -10.46 -6.65 11.04
CA VAL A 55 -10.89 -5.73 12.11
C VAL A 55 -12.20 -5.03 11.75
N PHE A 56 -12.41 -4.71 10.46
CA PHE A 56 -13.58 -3.99 9.96
C PHE A 56 -14.32 -4.81 8.89
N PRO A 57 -15.15 -5.78 9.30
CA PRO A 57 -15.89 -6.64 8.36
C PRO A 57 -16.96 -5.88 7.56
N ASP A 58 -17.51 -4.79 8.12
CA ASP A 58 -18.67 -4.07 7.57
C ASP A 58 -18.30 -2.88 6.65
N GLY A 59 -17.03 -2.76 6.27
CA GLY A 59 -16.58 -1.71 5.33
C GLY A 59 -16.69 -0.28 5.87
N THR A 60 -16.86 -0.12 7.18
CA THR A 60 -16.88 1.19 7.83
C THR A 60 -15.50 1.82 7.78
N CYS A 61 -15.49 3.04 7.29
CA CYS A 61 -14.32 3.87 7.07
C CYS A 61 -13.47 4.03 8.35
N LEU A 62 -12.26 3.47 8.32
CA LEU A 62 -11.02 3.96 8.95
C LEU A 62 -11.12 4.76 10.27
N ASP A 63 -11.81 4.23 11.29
CA ASP A 63 -11.54 4.65 12.68
C ASP A 63 -10.40 3.79 13.25
N LEU A 64 -9.17 4.20 12.95
CA LEU A 64 -7.91 3.52 13.33
C LEU A 64 -7.54 3.59 14.82
N ASN A 65 -8.49 3.94 15.70
CA ASN A 65 -8.21 4.14 17.13
C ASN A 65 -8.58 2.97 18.04
N SER A 66 -8.93 1.79 17.51
CA SER A 66 -9.22 0.62 18.35
C SER A 66 -8.77 -0.71 17.73
N VAL A 67 -7.46 -0.92 17.61
CA VAL A 67 -6.91 -2.28 17.57
C VAL A 67 -6.25 -2.53 18.92
N GLY A 68 -7.06 -2.97 19.88
CA GLY A 68 -6.57 -3.63 21.07
C GLY A 68 -6.26 -5.09 20.77
N ASP A 69 -4.99 -5.41 20.50
CA ASP A 69 -4.38 -6.65 20.96
C ASP A 69 -2.84 -6.55 20.98
N SER A 70 -2.21 -7.34 21.85
CA SER A 70 -1.11 -6.94 22.72
C SER A 70 0.32 -7.03 22.16
N ASP A 71 0.53 -6.93 20.84
CA ASP A 71 1.88 -6.94 20.26
C ASP A 71 2.21 -5.61 19.55
N GLN A 72 2.74 -4.70 20.35
CA GLN A 72 3.19 -3.35 19.99
C GLN A 72 4.36 -3.40 19.00
N LYS A 73 4.09 -3.64 17.71
CA LYS A 73 5.06 -3.33 16.63
C LYS A 73 4.45 -3.00 15.26
N THR A 74 3.14 -2.88 15.15
CA THR A 74 2.51 -2.58 13.86
C THR A 74 2.29 -1.08 13.71
N MET A 75 3.30 -0.36 13.23
CA MET A 75 3.11 0.97 12.65
C MET A 75 2.18 0.82 11.43
N PRO A 76 0.96 1.37 11.44
CA PRO A 76 0.15 1.37 10.23
C PRO A 76 0.84 2.25 9.19
N PHE A 77 0.99 1.72 7.98
CA PHE A 77 1.57 2.39 6.81
C PHE A 77 0.82 3.70 6.41
N ALA A 78 -0.23 4.05 7.13
CA ALA A 78 -0.97 5.30 6.99
C ALA A 78 -0.23 6.54 7.53
N VAL A 79 0.89 6.40 8.26
CA VAL A 79 1.75 7.56 8.65
C VAL A 79 2.78 7.92 7.56
N LEU A 80 2.36 8.00 6.29
CA LEU A 80 3.13 8.71 5.25
C LEU A 80 2.27 9.71 4.46
N THR A 81 1.13 10.13 5.04
CA THR A 81 0.37 11.28 4.53
C THR A 81 0.04 12.24 5.67
N ARG A 82 1.07 12.79 6.32
CA ARG A 82 0.97 14.06 7.05
C ARG A 82 2.34 14.70 7.19
N CYS A 83 2.72 15.47 6.18
CA CYS A 83 3.45 16.74 6.25
C CYS A 83 3.88 17.19 4.85
N ASP A 84 2.92 17.56 4.01
CA ASP A 84 3.12 18.73 3.15
C ASP A 84 2.16 19.79 3.70
N SER A 85 2.75 20.69 4.48
CA SER A 85 2.13 21.94 4.91
C SER A 85 1.79 22.77 3.68
N VAL A 86 0.52 22.77 3.27
CA VAL A 86 -0.08 23.96 2.65
C VAL A 86 -1.15 24.44 3.62
N HIS A 87 -0.71 25.25 4.58
CA HIS A 87 -1.62 26.12 5.31
C HIS A 87 -2.28 27.09 4.32
N PRO A 88 -3.60 27.29 4.36
CA PRO A 88 -4.19 28.50 3.79
C PRO A 88 -3.92 29.64 4.78
N VAL A 89 -2.82 30.37 4.60
CA VAL A 89 -2.70 31.71 5.20
C VAL A 89 -3.45 32.68 4.29
N SER A 90 -4.72 32.88 4.61
CA SER A 90 -5.42 34.11 4.28
C SER A 90 -4.76 35.25 5.06
N ASP A 91 -3.65 35.78 4.56
CA ASP A 91 -3.15 37.08 5.00
C ASP A 91 -3.97 38.17 4.31
N PHE A 92 -5.09 38.48 4.96
CA PHE A 92 -5.65 39.81 4.93
C PHE A 92 -4.67 40.71 5.68
N CYS A 93 -3.93 41.56 4.98
CA CYS A 93 -3.36 42.76 5.58
C CYS A 93 -3.82 43.99 4.79
N PRO A 94 -4.50 44.95 5.45
CA PRO A 94 -4.93 46.20 4.83
C PRO A 94 -3.72 47.11 4.68
N SER A 95 -3.64 47.84 3.57
CA SER A 95 -2.77 49.01 3.47
C SER A 95 -3.62 50.13 2.93
N SER A 96 -4.01 51.01 3.85
CA SER A 96 -4.40 52.38 3.55
C SER A 96 -3.18 53.10 2.96
N ASP A 97 -3.29 53.52 1.70
CA ASP A 97 -3.13 54.91 1.25
C ASP A 97 -3.74 55.03 -0.17
#